data_AF-A0A1S8A5P8-F1
#
_entry.id   AF-A0A1S8A5P8-F1
#
_cell.length_a   1.000
_cell.length_b   1.000
_cell.length_c   1.000
_cell.angle_alpha   90.00
_cell.angle_beta   90.00
_cell.angle_gamma   90.00
#
_symmetry.space_group_name_H-M   'P 1'
#
loop_
_entity.id
_entity.type
_entity.pdbx_description
1 polymer ?
#
loop_
_entity_poly.entity_id
_entity_poly.type
_entity_poly.pdbx_seq_one_letter_code
_entity_poly.pdbx_strand_id
1 'polypeptide(L)'
;MAANLDLDDGIGPVIGPVIGPLLISAHLVVFLCIAYQVGLAAKRNAAIRKLGGQRAYLVCSNPVTATLKVLWTIKKSSQNKMAEAYAEMFDSLPPESRHVYEHQFLPGSRTIETRDPAHIKAVLAGDFHSFGKGPRFHKIWSPFLGNSIFTTDGKLWQNSRSLIRPMFMTDRISDLMIFERQIGKMMSHIPLSGQTVDIMDLFFRMTLDATTDFLLGESANSLDNPNSEFTYAFNDVLTRQVRLFVLRIFSPFDKLLPQVEYHRDIKTIEAFIMPYIKQTLAIPPEELEKLTKSDTEFTFLHNLARFTQDPKVIRDQLIAVLLAGRDTTAATLSWTLYELAAYPDKVDRLRAEVLECVGEHGTPTYETLKNMKYLRYTLQETLRLHPAVPLNVCKRRPSLMAG
;
A
#
# COMPACT_ATOMS: atom_id res chain seq x y z
N MET A 1 40.74 30.30 52.45
CA MET A 1 39.27 30.24 52.35
C MET A 1 38.93 29.12 51.38
N ALA A 2 39.01 27.85 51.77
CA ALA A 2 38.10 27.13 52.67
C ALA A 2 36.63 27.19 52.19
N ALA A 3 36.26 26.21 51.39
CA ALA A 3 34.92 25.64 51.33
C ALA A 3 35.07 24.16 50.95
N ASN A 4 35.43 23.36 51.96
CA ASN A 4 35.23 21.93 51.96
C ASN A 4 33.72 21.67 51.91
N LEU A 5 33.25 21.00 50.87
CA LEU A 5 32.03 20.21 50.94
C LEU A 5 32.49 18.76 51.03
N ASP A 6 32.64 18.32 52.29
CA ASP A 6 32.67 16.90 52.65
C ASP A 6 31.35 16.27 52.19
N LEU A 7 31.41 15.46 51.13
CA LEU A 7 30.40 14.46 50.83
C LEU A 7 30.94 13.11 51.30
N ASP A 8 30.67 12.88 52.59
CA ASP A 8 30.46 11.62 53.29
C ASP A 8 30.85 10.33 52.57
N ASP A 9 31.84 9.66 53.16
CA ASP A 9 32.15 8.25 53.02
C ASP A 9 30.91 7.39 53.33
N GLY A 10 30.31 6.77 52.31
CA GLY A 10 29.21 5.83 52.59
C GLY A 10 28.59 5.04 51.44
N ILE A 11 28.88 5.33 50.17
CA ILE A 11 28.19 4.65 49.04
C ILE A 11 29.15 4.03 48.01
N GLY A 12 30.45 4.31 48.09
CA GLY A 12 31.48 3.76 47.20
C GLY A 12 31.68 2.23 47.25
N PRO A 13 31.65 1.54 48.42
CA PRO A 13 32.04 0.12 48.48
C PRO A 13 30.95 -0.88 48.09
N VAL A 14 29.69 -0.44 47.93
CA VAL A 14 28.53 -1.35 47.74
C VAL A 14 28.11 -1.45 46.26
N ILE A 15 28.51 -0.51 45.42
CA ILE A 15 28.08 -0.46 44.01
C ILE A 15 29.09 -1.14 43.06
N GLY A 16 30.39 -1.10 43.36
CA GLY A 16 31.46 -1.70 42.54
C GLY A 16 31.38 -3.22 42.30
N PRO A 17 31.07 -4.06 43.30
CA PRO A 17 31.03 -5.52 43.13
C PRO A 17 29.79 -6.03 42.38
N VAL A 18 28.77 -5.21 42.19
CA VAL A 18 27.54 -5.56 41.44
C VAL A 18 27.61 -5.04 40.00
N ILE A 19 28.17 -3.85 39.77
CA ILE A 19 28.31 -3.26 38.43
C ILE A 19 29.35 -4.00 37.59
N GLY A 20 30.48 -4.44 38.16
CA GLY A 20 31.54 -5.15 37.42
C GLY A 20 31.05 -6.42 36.71
N PRO A 21 30.41 -7.37 37.41
CA PRO A 21 29.82 -8.58 36.81
C PRO A 21 28.68 -8.27 35.82
N LEU A 22 27.88 -7.23 36.06
CA LEU A 22 26.84 -6.78 35.13
C LEU A 22 27.42 -6.21 33.83
N LEU A 23 28.53 -5.46 33.88
CA LEU A 23 29.22 -4.98 32.69
C LEU A 23 29.90 -6.13 31.92
N ILE A 24 30.55 -7.07 32.62
CA ILE A 24 31.18 -8.24 32.00
C ILE A 24 30.13 -9.13 31.32
N SER A 25 29.00 -9.38 31.98
CA SER A 25 27.89 -10.13 31.39
C SER A 25 27.26 -9.40 30.21
N ALA A 26 27.11 -8.07 30.27
CA ALA A 26 26.66 -7.27 29.12
C ALA A 26 27.64 -7.35 27.93
N HIS A 27 28.95 -7.27 28.19
CA HIS A 27 29.97 -7.43 27.15
C HIS A 27 29.97 -8.84 26.55
N LEU A 28 29.79 -9.88 27.37
CA LEU A 28 29.66 -11.27 26.91
C LEU A 28 28.42 -11.46 26.04
N VAL A 29 27.28 -10.90 26.44
CA VAL A 29 26.04 -10.93 25.64
C VAL A 29 26.24 -10.22 24.30
N VAL A 30 26.85 -9.04 24.29
CA VAL A 30 27.16 -8.31 23.05
C VAL A 30 28.11 -9.12 22.15
N PHE A 31 29.15 -9.71 22.73
CA PHE A 31 30.10 -10.57 22.00
C PHE A 31 29.41 -11.79 21.39
N LEU A 32 28.57 -12.50 22.16
CA LEU A 32 27.80 -13.64 21.67
C LEU A 32 26.82 -13.22 20.55
N CYS A 33 26.17 -12.06 20.68
CA CYS A 33 25.31 -11.52 19.62
C CYS A 33 26.10 -11.23 18.33
N ILE A 34 27.28 -10.61 18.44
CA ILE A 34 28.16 -10.33 17.30
C ILE A 34 28.63 -11.64 16.66
N ALA A 35 29.14 -12.58 17.45
CA ALA A 35 29.61 -13.89 16.98
C ALA A 35 28.48 -14.65 16.27
N TYR A 36 27.27 -14.62 16.81
CA TYR A 36 26.09 -15.20 16.18
C TYR A 36 25.76 -14.52 14.83
N GLN A 37 25.79 -13.17 14.76
CA GLN A 37 25.58 -12.46 13.49
C GLN A 37 26.64 -12.78 12.44
N VAL A 38 27.90 -12.86 12.84
CA VAL A 38 29.02 -13.23 11.95
C VAL A 38 28.82 -14.67 11.45
N GLY A 39 28.46 -15.60 12.32
CA GLY A 39 28.15 -16.99 11.94
C GLY A 39 26.99 -17.09 10.94
N LEU A 40 25.90 -16.36 11.16
CA LEU A 40 24.78 -16.28 10.22
C LEU A 40 25.21 -15.68 8.87
N ALA A 41 26.01 -14.62 8.88
CA ALA A 41 26.53 -14.01 7.67
C ALA A 41 27.44 -14.96 6.88
N ALA A 42 28.32 -15.68 7.57
CA ALA A 42 29.20 -16.68 6.96
C ALA A 42 28.41 -17.82 6.31
N LYS A 43 27.43 -18.40 7.04
CA LYS A 43 26.54 -19.45 6.52
C LYS A 43 25.79 -18.99 5.27
N ARG A 44 25.26 -17.76 5.30
CA ARG A 44 24.56 -17.14 4.16
C ARG A 44 25.49 -16.96 2.97
N ASN A 45 26.69 -16.42 3.17
CA ASN A 45 27.65 -16.19 2.09
C ASN A 45 28.10 -17.52 1.46
N ALA A 46 28.30 -18.56 2.25
CA ALA A 46 28.59 -19.90 1.75
C ALA A 46 27.44 -20.45 0.89
N ALA A 47 26.18 -20.28 1.33
CA ALA A 47 25.02 -20.70 0.56
C ALA A 47 24.87 -19.93 -0.77
N ILE A 48 25.11 -18.61 -0.77
CA ILE A 48 25.08 -17.78 -1.98
C ILE A 48 26.14 -18.24 -2.99
N ARG A 49 27.38 -18.48 -2.52
CA ARG A 49 28.47 -18.98 -3.37
C ARG A 49 28.16 -20.36 -3.95
N LYS A 50 27.56 -21.25 -3.17
CA LYS A 50 27.14 -22.59 -3.63
C LYS A 50 26.12 -22.52 -4.77
N LEU A 51 25.28 -21.48 -4.80
CA LEU A 51 24.31 -21.24 -5.87
C LEU A 51 24.90 -20.51 -7.09
N GLY A 52 26.21 -20.22 -7.09
CA GLY A 52 26.85 -19.41 -8.14
C GLY A 52 26.42 -17.93 -8.13
N GLY A 53 25.76 -17.49 -7.05
CA GLY A 53 25.24 -16.13 -6.94
C GLY A 53 26.28 -15.14 -6.43
N GLN A 54 26.09 -13.87 -6.77
CA GLN A 54 26.81 -12.75 -6.16
C GLN A 54 25.91 -12.02 -5.16
N ARG A 55 26.51 -11.50 -4.10
CA ARG A 55 25.81 -10.69 -3.11
C ARG A 55 25.70 -9.24 -3.61
N ALA A 56 24.53 -8.63 -3.45
CA ALA A 56 24.35 -7.21 -3.72
C ALA A 56 25.11 -6.36 -2.69
N TYR A 57 25.37 -5.09 -3.01
CA TYR A 57 26.02 -4.16 -2.10
C TYR A 57 25.25 -4.02 -0.77
N LEU A 58 25.96 -4.13 0.35
CA LEU A 58 25.36 -4.10 1.68
C LEU A 58 25.39 -2.68 2.26
N VAL A 59 24.24 -2.02 2.30
CA VAL A 59 24.12 -0.63 2.79
C VAL A 59 24.11 -0.57 4.32
N CYS A 60 23.42 -1.50 4.98
CA CYS A 60 23.32 -1.55 6.45
C CYS A 60 23.73 -2.94 6.94
N SER A 61 24.86 -3.02 7.64
CA SER A 61 25.50 -4.28 8.06
C SER A 61 25.33 -4.61 9.54
N ASN A 62 24.93 -3.62 10.35
CA ASN A 62 24.83 -3.76 11.80
C ASN A 62 23.63 -2.96 12.36
N PRO A 63 23.20 -3.24 13.61
CA PRO A 63 22.06 -2.58 14.22
C PRO A 63 22.15 -1.04 14.23
N VAL A 64 23.34 -0.46 14.44
CA VAL A 64 23.51 1.01 14.46
C VAL A 64 23.21 1.60 13.09
N THR A 65 23.82 1.07 12.03
CA THR A 65 23.57 1.51 10.64
C THR A 65 22.12 1.27 10.21
N ALA A 66 21.51 0.16 10.66
CA ALA A 66 20.11 -0.13 10.42
C ALA A 66 19.19 0.89 11.11
N THR A 67 19.44 1.22 12.38
CA THR A 67 18.67 2.23 13.11
C THR A 67 18.81 3.61 12.47
N LEU A 68 20.02 4.03 12.10
CA LEU A 68 20.24 5.31 11.39
C LEU A 68 19.46 5.34 10.07
N LYS A 69 19.47 4.25 9.31
CA LYS A 69 18.71 4.13 8.06
C LYS A 69 17.21 4.23 8.31
N VAL A 70 16.69 3.56 9.34
CA VAL A 70 15.27 3.65 9.72
C VAL A 70 14.89 5.07 10.10
N LEU A 71 15.68 5.74 10.94
CA LEU A 71 15.45 7.14 11.33
C LEU A 71 15.48 8.09 10.13
N TRP A 72 16.43 7.88 9.21
CA TRP A 72 16.50 8.63 7.96
C TRP A 72 15.26 8.40 7.08
N THR A 73 14.79 7.16 6.95
CA THR A 73 13.57 6.83 6.20
C THR A 73 12.34 7.46 6.84
N ILE A 74 12.23 7.43 8.18
CA ILE A 74 11.14 8.10 8.92
C ILE A 74 11.15 9.59 8.65
N LYS A 75 12.33 10.25 8.72
CA LYS A 75 12.48 11.67 8.45
C LYS A 75 12.08 12.02 7.01
N LYS A 76 12.55 11.27 6.01
CA LYS A 76 12.18 11.48 4.61
C LYS A 76 10.68 11.25 4.39
N SER A 77 10.10 10.24 5.04
CA SER A 77 8.66 9.97 4.99
C SER A 77 7.84 11.09 5.63
N SER A 78 8.26 11.65 6.77
CA SER A 78 7.53 12.76 7.42
C SER A 78 7.63 14.07 6.64
N GLN A 79 8.57 14.16 5.71
CA GLN A 79 8.75 15.30 4.80
C GLN A 79 8.10 15.07 3.42
N ASN A 80 7.40 13.96 3.20
CA ASN A 80 6.85 13.54 1.90
C ASN A 80 7.92 13.36 0.78
N LYS A 81 9.16 13.04 1.16
CA LYS A 81 10.32 12.93 0.26
C LYS A 81 10.78 11.49 0.02
N MET A 82 9.84 10.54 0.00
CA MET A 82 10.17 9.11 -0.16
C MET A 82 10.71 8.79 -1.56
N ALA A 83 10.18 9.43 -2.62
CA ALA A 83 10.69 9.23 -3.97
C ALA A 83 12.15 9.70 -4.11
N GLU A 84 12.45 10.92 -3.64
CA GLU A 84 13.82 11.45 -3.56
C GLU A 84 14.73 10.54 -2.74
N ALA A 85 14.25 10.04 -1.59
CA ALA A 85 14.99 9.12 -0.75
C ALA A 85 15.38 7.83 -1.50
N TYR A 86 14.46 7.23 -2.27
CA TYR A 86 14.82 6.04 -3.06
C TYR A 86 15.85 6.36 -4.14
N ALA A 87 15.72 7.49 -4.84
CA ALA A 87 16.70 7.92 -5.84
C ALA A 87 18.09 8.14 -5.23
N GLU A 88 18.18 8.94 -4.16
CA GLU A 88 19.41 9.22 -3.40
C GLU A 88 20.11 7.92 -2.97
N MET A 89 19.33 6.92 -2.55
CA MET A 89 19.90 5.63 -2.17
C MET A 89 20.57 4.92 -3.32
N PHE A 90 19.89 4.78 -4.45
CA PHE A 90 20.47 4.09 -5.61
C PHE A 90 21.64 4.84 -6.23
N ASP A 91 21.64 6.18 -6.16
CA ASP A 91 22.74 7.00 -6.67
C ASP A 91 23.98 6.97 -5.76
N SER A 92 23.81 6.65 -4.47
CA SER A 92 24.93 6.45 -3.53
C SER A 92 25.64 5.09 -3.67
N LEU A 93 25.10 4.17 -4.48
CA LEU A 93 25.65 2.83 -4.64
C LEU A 93 26.86 2.84 -5.58
N PRO A 94 27.82 1.90 -5.40
CA PRO A 94 28.91 1.77 -6.35
C PRO A 94 28.40 1.31 -7.72
N PRO A 95 29.12 1.62 -8.82
CA PRO A 95 28.66 1.38 -10.18
C PRO A 95 28.20 -0.05 -10.46
N GLU A 96 28.90 -1.05 -9.90
CA GLU A 96 28.59 -2.47 -10.03
C GLU A 96 27.26 -2.91 -9.39
N SER A 97 26.66 -2.09 -8.52
CA SER A 97 25.44 -2.40 -7.78
C SER A 97 24.36 -1.33 -7.94
N ARG A 98 24.42 -0.50 -8.99
CA ARG A 98 23.57 0.70 -9.18
C ARG A 98 22.05 0.45 -9.24
N HIS A 99 21.64 -0.80 -9.43
CA HIS A 99 20.24 -1.20 -9.55
C HIS A 99 19.76 -2.15 -8.46
N VAL A 100 20.63 -2.59 -7.56
CA VAL A 100 20.29 -3.54 -6.51
C VAL A 100 21.16 -3.33 -5.28
N TYR A 101 20.58 -3.38 -4.10
CA TYR A 101 21.33 -3.43 -2.84
C TYR A 101 20.61 -4.30 -1.83
N GLU A 102 21.32 -4.68 -0.78
CA GLU A 102 20.72 -5.36 0.35
C GLU A 102 21.01 -4.63 1.66
N HIS A 103 20.11 -4.84 2.61
CA HIS A 103 20.24 -4.29 3.95
C HIS A 103 19.76 -5.32 4.98
N GLN A 104 20.33 -5.23 6.18
CA GLN A 104 20.02 -6.11 7.31
C GLN A 104 19.47 -5.27 8.46
N PHE A 105 18.15 -5.10 8.48
CA PHE A 105 17.48 -4.30 9.51
C PHE A 105 17.36 -5.01 10.86
N LEU A 106 17.17 -6.33 10.82
CA LEU A 106 17.13 -7.18 12.01
C LEU A 106 18.22 -8.27 11.93
N PRO A 107 18.71 -8.75 13.09
CA PRO A 107 19.43 -10.00 13.22
C PRO A 107 18.86 -11.12 12.33
N GLY A 108 19.68 -11.70 11.45
CA GLY A 108 19.26 -12.80 10.55
C GLY A 108 18.29 -12.43 9.42
N SER A 109 17.83 -11.18 9.33
CA SER A 109 17.02 -10.72 8.19
C SER A 109 17.90 -10.39 6.99
N ARG A 110 17.33 -10.56 5.79
CA ARG A 110 17.92 -10.10 4.53
C ARG A 110 16.80 -9.53 3.69
N THR A 111 16.93 -8.26 3.35
CA THR A 111 16.01 -7.59 2.44
C THR A 111 16.83 -7.05 1.28
N ILE A 112 16.31 -7.21 0.07
CA ILE A 112 16.94 -6.80 -1.18
C ILE A 112 16.01 -5.76 -1.79
N GLU A 113 16.58 -4.62 -2.14
CA GLU A 113 15.90 -3.59 -2.93
C GLU A 113 16.48 -3.60 -4.33
N THR A 114 15.60 -3.58 -5.32
CA THR A 114 15.99 -3.63 -6.73
C THR A 114 15.08 -2.76 -7.57
N ARG A 115 15.70 -2.04 -8.52
CA ARG A 115 15.01 -1.36 -9.63
C ARG A 115 15.33 -1.98 -10.98
N ASP A 116 16.06 -3.11 -10.99
CA ASP A 116 16.39 -3.85 -12.21
C ASP A 116 15.14 -4.56 -12.78
N PRO A 117 14.75 -4.29 -14.04
CA PRO A 117 13.59 -4.93 -14.67
C PRO A 117 13.68 -6.45 -14.75
N ALA A 118 14.87 -7.03 -14.90
CA ALA A 118 15.05 -8.49 -14.96
C ALA A 118 14.76 -9.14 -13.61
N HIS A 119 15.19 -8.52 -12.50
CA HIS A 119 14.84 -8.98 -11.15
C HIS A 119 13.32 -8.87 -10.91
N ILE A 120 12.73 -7.73 -11.27
CA ILE A 120 11.29 -7.50 -11.12
C ILE A 120 10.50 -8.54 -11.92
N LYS A 121 10.87 -8.80 -13.18
CA LYS A 121 10.25 -9.83 -14.03
C LYS A 121 10.41 -11.23 -13.43
N ALA A 122 11.59 -11.58 -12.93
CA ALA A 122 11.85 -12.89 -12.33
C ALA A 122 10.95 -13.13 -11.11
N VAL A 123 10.76 -12.13 -10.26
CA VAL A 123 9.96 -12.23 -9.03
C VAL A 123 8.45 -12.18 -9.29
N LEU A 124 8.00 -11.25 -10.14
CA LEU A 124 6.57 -10.97 -10.31
C LEU A 124 5.91 -11.81 -11.42
N ALA A 125 6.69 -12.34 -12.38
CA ALA A 125 6.16 -13.10 -13.50
C ALA A 125 6.82 -14.48 -13.66
N GLY A 126 8.14 -14.56 -13.51
CA GLY A 126 8.89 -15.81 -13.74
C GLY A 126 8.60 -16.89 -12.69
N ASP A 127 8.93 -16.61 -11.43
CA ASP A 127 8.83 -17.54 -10.30
C ASP A 127 7.79 -17.07 -9.26
N PHE A 128 6.65 -16.54 -9.74
CA PHE A 128 5.61 -15.95 -8.88
C PHE A 128 5.16 -16.90 -7.76
N HIS A 129 5.12 -18.21 -8.02
CA HIS A 129 4.73 -19.23 -7.02
C HIS A 129 5.74 -19.43 -5.88
N SER A 130 6.97 -18.94 -6.01
CA SER A 130 7.95 -18.96 -4.92
C SER A 130 7.94 -17.68 -4.10
N PHE A 131 7.19 -16.65 -4.50
CA PHE A 131 7.08 -15.39 -3.77
C PHE A 131 5.66 -15.19 -3.22
N GLY A 132 5.55 -14.35 -2.20
CA GLY A 132 4.32 -13.92 -1.55
C GLY A 132 4.57 -12.64 -0.75
N LYS A 133 3.58 -12.09 -0.05
CA LYS A 133 3.74 -10.93 0.84
C LYS A 133 4.43 -11.31 2.15
N GLY A 134 4.15 -12.51 2.65
CA GLY A 134 4.74 -13.10 3.83
C GLY A 134 4.08 -12.68 5.16
N PRO A 135 4.36 -13.40 6.26
CA PRO A 135 3.64 -13.25 7.52
C PRO A 135 3.77 -11.86 8.17
N ARG A 136 4.91 -11.19 7.98
CA ARG A 136 5.14 -9.85 8.54
C ARG A 136 4.27 -8.80 7.84
N PHE A 137 4.18 -8.87 6.51
CA PHE A 137 3.29 -7.99 5.76
C PHE A 137 1.85 -8.23 6.17
N HIS A 138 1.44 -9.50 6.23
CA HIS A 138 0.11 -9.88 6.70
C HIS A 138 -0.20 -9.30 8.09
N LYS A 139 0.67 -9.50 9.09
CA LYS A 139 0.49 -8.97 10.45
C LYS A 139 0.34 -7.44 10.51
N ILE A 140 1.06 -6.71 9.65
CA ILE A 140 1.02 -5.25 9.62
C ILE A 140 -0.28 -4.73 8.99
N TRP A 141 -0.80 -5.43 7.98
CA TRP A 141 -1.95 -4.98 7.19
C TRP A 141 -3.28 -5.62 7.59
N SER A 142 -3.28 -6.77 8.28
CA SER A 142 -4.49 -7.50 8.64
C SER A 142 -5.45 -6.77 9.57
N PRO A 143 -5.05 -5.84 10.46
CA PRO A 143 -6.03 -5.07 11.23
C PRO A 143 -7.00 -4.27 10.33
N PHE A 144 -6.50 -3.69 9.23
CA PHE A 144 -7.29 -2.89 8.30
C PHE A 144 -7.87 -3.74 7.16
N LEU A 145 -7.02 -4.52 6.48
CA LEU A 145 -7.37 -5.26 5.26
C LEU A 145 -7.74 -6.73 5.50
N GLY A 146 -7.69 -7.21 6.74
CA GLY A 146 -8.02 -8.59 7.09
C GLY A 146 -7.26 -9.63 6.27
N ASN A 147 -7.95 -10.71 5.91
CA ASN A 147 -7.50 -11.79 5.04
C ASN A 147 -7.86 -11.53 3.56
N SER A 148 -7.63 -10.31 3.08
CA SER A 148 -7.95 -9.94 1.70
C SER A 148 -6.94 -10.43 0.66
N ILE A 149 -7.27 -10.22 -0.61
CA ILE A 149 -6.39 -10.47 -1.76
C ILE A 149 -5.03 -9.75 -1.67
N PHE A 150 -4.89 -8.68 -0.88
CA PHE A 150 -3.63 -7.93 -0.77
C PHE A 150 -2.71 -8.40 0.35
N THR A 151 -3.23 -9.10 1.36
CA THR A 151 -2.47 -9.45 2.58
C THR A 151 -2.21 -10.94 2.72
N THR A 152 -2.76 -11.77 1.83
CA THR A 152 -2.72 -13.23 1.92
C THR A 152 -1.84 -13.84 0.83
N ASP A 153 -1.40 -15.08 1.06
CA ASP A 153 -0.52 -15.84 0.16
C ASP A 153 -1.10 -17.22 -0.15
N GLY A 154 -0.54 -17.86 -1.18
CA GLY A 154 -0.83 -19.26 -1.50
C GLY A 154 -2.31 -19.54 -1.78
N LYS A 155 -2.87 -20.58 -1.16
CA LYS A 155 -4.25 -21.01 -1.41
C LYS A 155 -5.29 -19.96 -0.99
N LEU A 156 -5.05 -19.25 0.11
CA LEU A 156 -5.96 -18.21 0.59
C LEU A 156 -6.05 -17.03 -0.39
N TRP A 157 -4.90 -16.63 -0.95
CA TRP A 157 -4.86 -15.65 -2.03
C TRP A 157 -5.56 -16.14 -3.30
N GLN A 158 -5.31 -17.39 -3.71
CA GLN A 158 -5.96 -17.98 -4.88
C GLN A 158 -7.49 -17.99 -4.73
N ASN A 159 -7.99 -18.36 -3.55
CA ASN A 159 -9.41 -18.34 -3.26
C ASN A 159 -9.96 -16.91 -3.37
N SER A 160 -9.31 -15.93 -2.73
CA SER A 160 -9.71 -14.51 -2.83
C SER A 160 -9.70 -14.02 -4.29
N ARG A 161 -8.69 -14.37 -5.08
CA ARG A 161 -8.61 -14.01 -6.50
C ARG A 161 -9.74 -14.63 -7.32
N SER A 162 -10.09 -15.88 -7.07
CA SER A 162 -11.19 -16.55 -7.76
C SER A 162 -12.55 -15.92 -7.45
N LEU A 163 -12.75 -15.39 -6.24
CA LEU A 163 -13.96 -14.65 -5.85
C LEU A 163 -14.08 -13.31 -6.59
N ILE A 164 -12.97 -12.58 -6.70
CA ILE A 164 -12.94 -11.20 -7.20
C ILE A 164 -12.89 -11.14 -8.73
N ARG A 165 -12.11 -12.01 -9.37
CA ARG A 165 -11.83 -11.95 -10.82
C ARG A 165 -13.10 -11.91 -11.70
N PRO A 166 -14.17 -12.70 -11.46
CA PRO A 166 -15.34 -12.69 -12.31
C PRO A 166 -15.99 -11.31 -12.48
N MET A 167 -15.87 -10.42 -11.49
CA MET A 167 -16.45 -9.07 -11.56
C MET A 167 -15.75 -8.13 -12.54
N PHE A 168 -14.48 -8.38 -12.87
CA PHE A 168 -13.66 -7.48 -13.69
C PHE A 168 -13.39 -8.00 -15.11
N MET A 169 -14.00 -9.11 -15.51
CA MET A 169 -13.79 -9.74 -16.81
C MET A 169 -14.84 -9.36 -17.86
N THR A 170 -15.80 -8.50 -17.53
CA THR A 170 -16.95 -8.20 -18.39
C THR A 170 -17.16 -6.69 -18.46
N ASP A 171 -17.33 -6.14 -19.66
CA ASP A 171 -17.70 -4.74 -19.86
C ASP A 171 -19.15 -4.54 -19.34
N ARG A 172 -19.37 -3.70 -18.33
CA ARG A 172 -20.70 -3.45 -17.74
C ARG A 172 -21.14 -2.02 -18.01
N ILE A 173 -22.24 -1.86 -18.73
CA ILE A 173 -22.80 -0.54 -19.05
C ILE A 173 -23.06 0.28 -17.78
N SER A 174 -23.46 -0.38 -16.68
CA SER A 174 -23.66 0.24 -15.37
C SER A 174 -22.41 0.93 -14.82
N ASP A 175 -21.20 0.45 -15.12
CA ASP A 175 -19.95 1.09 -14.66
C ASP A 175 -19.80 2.49 -15.29
N LEU A 176 -20.07 2.63 -16.59
CA LEU A 176 -20.02 3.92 -17.27
C LEU A 176 -21.08 4.89 -16.75
N MET A 177 -22.28 4.38 -16.42
CA MET A 177 -23.33 5.20 -15.81
C MET A 177 -22.95 5.70 -14.41
N ILE A 178 -22.25 4.87 -13.62
CA ILE A 178 -21.69 5.29 -12.33
C ILE A 178 -20.70 6.42 -12.56
N PHE A 179 -19.72 6.25 -13.46
CA PHE A 179 -18.73 7.28 -13.74
C PHE A 179 -19.36 8.59 -14.22
N GLU A 180 -20.30 8.54 -15.17
CA GLU A 180 -20.98 9.73 -15.69
C GLU A 180 -21.71 10.50 -14.58
N ARG A 181 -22.46 9.78 -13.72
CA ARG A 181 -23.16 10.36 -12.58
C ARG A 181 -22.20 11.04 -11.61
N GLN A 182 -21.12 10.35 -11.22
CA GLN A 182 -20.17 10.89 -10.24
C GLN A 182 -19.30 12.01 -10.81
N ILE A 183 -18.94 11.96 -12.10
CA ILE A 183 -18.25 13.05 -12.81
C ILE A 183 -19.15 14.27 -12.89
N GLY A 184 -20.41 14.12 -13.33
CA GLY A 184 -21.36 15.24 -13.40
C GLY A 184 -21.55 15.92 -12.05
N LYS A 185 -21.64 15.11 -10.97
CA LYS A 185 -21.70 15.62 -9.60
C LYS A 185 -20.43 16.36 -9.21
N MET A 186 -19.25 15.80 -9.47
CA MET A 186 -17.97 16.47 -9.20
C MET A 186 -17.85 17.80 -9.96
N MET A 187 -18.29 17.84 -11.22
CA MET A 187 -18.28 19.05 -12.04
C MET A 187 -19.17 20.15 -11.45
N SER A 188 -20.29 19.81 -10.81
CA SER A 188 -21.14 20.81 -10.12
C SER A 188 -20.49 21.44 -8.88
N HIS A 189 -19.44 20.81 -8.33
CA HIS A 189 -18.63 21.35 -7.23
C HIS A 189 -17.46 22.22 -7.71
N ILE A 190 -17.20 22.27 -9.02
CA ILE A 190 -16.20 23.18 -9.58
C ILE A 190 -16.79 24.59 -9.59
N PRO A 191 -16.12 25.59 -8.96
CA PRO A 191 -16.64 26.94 -8.88
C PRO A 191 -16.68 27.63 -10.25
N LEU A 192 -17.41 28.75 -10.31
CA LEU A 192 -17.44 29.60 -11.49
C LEU A 192 -16.04 30.12 -11.87
N SER A 193 -15.90 30.49 -13.14
CA SER A 193 -14.64 30.98 -13.71
C SER A 193 -14.01 32.09 -12.87
N GLY A 194 -12.69 32.02 -12.69
CA GLY A 194 -11.89 32.98 -11.92
C GLY A 194 -11.62 32.56 -10.46
N GLN A 195 -12.23 31.48 -9.97
CA GLN A 195 -11.93 30.94 -8.64
C GLN A 195 -10.99 29.72 -8.73
N THR A 196 -10.05 29.63 -7.79
CA THR A 196 -9.18 28.47 -7.65
C THR A 196 -9.91 27.34 -6.93
N VAL A 197 -9.71 26.11 -7.39
CA VAL A 197 -10.26 24.89 -6.78
C VAL A 197 -9.14 23.87 -6.56
N ASP A 198 -9.18 23.17 -5.44
CA ASP A 198 -8.34 21.99 -5.22
C ASP A 198 -8.98 20.78 -5.92
N ILE A 199 -8.56 20.52 -7.17
CA ILE A 199 -9.09 19.41 -7.96
C ILE A 199 -8.70 18.04 -7.40
N MET A 200 -7.59 17.94 -6.64
CA MET A 200 -7.15 16.69 -6.05
C MET A 200 -8.17 16.22 -5.01
N ASP A 201 -8.60 17.10 -4.12
CA ASP A 201 -9.65 16.81 -3.13
C ASP A 201 -10.95 16.33 -3.80
N LEU A 202 -11.38 17.00 -4.88
CA LEU A 202 -12.54 16.56 -5.66
C LEU A 202 -12.37 15.17 -6.28
N PHE A 203 -11.19 14.84 -6.82
CA PHE A 203 -10.91 13.50 -7.32
C PHE A 203 -10.95 12.43 -6.22
N PHE A 204 -10.44 12.71 -5.02
CA PHE A 204 -10.49 11.77 -3.90
C PHE A 204 -11.91 11.52 -3.40
N ARG A 205 -12.80 12.51 -3.47
CA ARG A 205 -14.22 12.39 -3.13
C ARG A 205 -15.00 11.66 -4.22
N MET A 206 -14.82 12.04 -5.48
CA MET A 206 -15.49 11.43 -6.63
C MET A 206 -15.13 9.95 -6.79
N THR A 207 -13.86 9.59 -6.63
CA THR A 207 -13.43 8.18 -6.72
C THR A 207 -13.91 7.36 -5.52
N LEU A 208 -14.06 7.97 -4.33
CA LEU A 208 -14.69 7.29 -3.20
C LEU A 208 -16.15 6.97 -3.52
N ASP A 209 -16.90 7.98 -3.98
CA ASP A 209 -18.31 7.86 -4.32
C ASP A 209 -18.52 6.82 -5.43
N ALA A 210 -17.75 6.89 -6.52
CA ALA A 210 -17.82 5.92 -7.62
C ALA A 210 -17.48 4.50 -7.17
N THR A 211 -16.47 4.34 -6.30
CA THR A 211 -16.07 3.02 -5.81
C THR A 211 -17.11 2.44 -4.86
N THR A 212 -17.68 3.23 -3.95
CA THR A 212 -18.76 2.75 -3.07
C THR A 212 -20.03 2.40 -3.84
N ASP A 213 -20.36 3.18 -4.87
CA ASP A 213 -21.50 2.93 -5.74
C ASP A 213 -21.33 1.61 -6.51
N PHE A 214 -20.15 1.39 -7.10
CA PHE A 214 -19.78 0.10 -7.71
C PHE A 214 -19.85 -1.08 -6.72
N LEU A 215 -19.38 -0.87 -5.49
CA LEU A 215 -19.24 -1.93 -4.50
C LEU A 215 -20.56 -2.31 -3.83
N LEU A 216 -21.32 -1.30 -3.44
CA LEU A 216 -22.46 -1.37 -2.52
C LEU A 216 -23.78 -1.02 -3.21
N GLY A 217 -23.75 -0.38 -4.38
CA GLY A 217 -24.93 0.15 -5.07
C GLY A 217 -25.31 1.56 -4.61
N GLU A 218 -24.58 2.10 -3.63
CA GLU A 218 -24.82 3.42 -3.06
C GLU A 218 -23.52 4.20 -2.90
N SER A 219 -23.59 5.50 -3.18
CA SER A 219 -22.48 6.43 -3.00
C SER A 219 -22.30 6.79 -1.52
N ALA A 220 -21.05 6.88 -1.06
CA ALA A 220 -20.71 7.43 0.26
C ALA A 220 -21.04 8.93 0.40
N ASN A 221 -21.43 9.57 -0.71
CA ASN A 221 -21.82 10.97 -0.78
C ASN A 221 -20.74 11.92 -0.27
N SER A 222 -19.47 11.58 -0.49
CA SER A 222 -18.28 12.33 -0.08
C SER A 222 -18.15 13.66 -0.82
N LEU A 223 -18.66 13.76 -2.06
CA LEU A 223 -18.70 15.04 -2.79
C LEU A 223 -19.55 16.09 -2.07
N ASP A 224 -20.76 15.73 -1.62
CA ASP A 224 -21.68 16.68 -0.95
C ASP A 224 -21.45 16.75 0.57
N ASN A 225 -20.97 15.65 1.17
CA ASN A 225 -20.69 15.56 2.60
C ASN A 225 -19.23 15.13 2.85
N PRO A 226 -18.27 16.03 2.63
CA PRO A 226 -16.85 15.71 2.70
C PRO A 226 -16.34 15.42 4.10
N ASN A 227 -17.07 15.87 5.12
CA ASN A 227 -16.73 15.70 6.53
C ASN A 227 -17.49 14.52 7.16
N SER A 228 -17.97 13.58 6.36
CA SER A 228 -18.60 12.37 6.90
C SER A 228 -17.62 11.58 7.76
N GLU A 229 -18.11 11.01 8.86
CA GLU A 229 -17.28 10.25 9.80
C GLU A 229 -16.50 9.12 9.10
N PHE A 230 -17.16 8.46 8.14
CA PHE A 230 -16.56 7.44 7.29
C PHE A 230 -15.39 7.97 6.43
N THR A 231 -15.56 9.10 5.75
CA THR A 231 -14.50 9.70 4.92
C THR A 231 -13.28 10.05 5.77
N TYR A 232 -13.51 10.68 6.92
CA TYR A 232 -12.45 11.02 7.86
C TYR A 232 -11.73 9.76 8.37
N ALA A 233 -12.48 8.78 8.86
CA ALA A 233 -11.93 7.53 9.39
C ALA A 233 -11.10 6.78 8.34
N PHE A 234 -11.57 6.73 7.10
CA PHE A 234 -10.84 6.06 6.01
C PHE A 234 -9.50 6.75 5.70
N ASN A 235 -9.48 8.08 5.62
CA ASN A 235 -8.26 8.85 5.39
C ASN A 235 -7.25 8.70 6.54
N ASP A 236 -7.74 8.72 7.78
CA ASP A 236 -6.87 8.61 8.96
C ASP A 236 -6.28 7.20 9.09
N VAL A 237 -7.09 6.15 8.89
CA VAL A 237 -6.62 4.76 8.85
C VAL A 237 -5.51 4.59 7.82
N LEU A 238 -5.66 5.13 6.60
CA LEU A 238 -4.64 5.02 5.57
C LEU A 238 -3.34 5.74 5.92
N THR A 239 -3.45 6.98 6.37
CA THR A 239 -2.30 7.79 6.78
C THR A 239 -1.52 7.08 7.90
N ARG A 240 -2.23 6.55 8.90
CA ARG A 240 -1.62 5.79 9.99
C ARG A 240 -1.06 4.46 9.52
N GLN A 241 -1.75 3.77 8.61
CA GLN A 241 -1.30 2.47 8.09
C GLN A 241 0.02 2.59 7.32
N VAL A 242 0.21 3.64 6.51
CA VAL A 242 1.49 3.89 5.82
C VAL A 242 2.61 4.14 6.84
N ARG A 243 2.36 4.94 7.88
CA ARG A 243 3.34 5.20 8.95
C ARG A 243 3.67 3.92 9.72
N LEU A 244 2.66 3.14 10.11
CA LEU A 244 2.83 1.85 10.76
C LEU A 244 3.62 0.88 9.87
N PHE A 245 3.37 0.88 8.56
CA PHE A 245 4.12 0.07 7.61
C PHE A 245 5.59 0.44 7.58
N VAL A 246 5.93 1.72 7.38
CA VAL A 246 7.33 2.20 7.36
C VAL A 246 8.05 1.87 8.66
N LEU A 247 7.38 2.05 9.81
CA LEU A 247 7.95 1.77 11.12
C LEU A 247 8.14 0.27 11.34
N ARG A 248 7.12 -0.55 11.09
CA ARG A 248 7.10 -1.98 11.44
C ARG A 248 7.74 -2.89 10.42
N ILE A 249 7.88 -2.48 9.17
CA ILE A 249 8.52 -3.33 8.16
C ILE A 249 10.04 -3.41 8.41
N PHE A 250 10.63 -2.32 8.93
CA PHE A 250 12.07 -2.18 9.14
C PHE A 250 12.49 -2.18 10.62
N SER A 251 11.58 -1.98 11.58
CA SER A 251 11.90 -1.92 13.02
C SER A 251 11.27 -3.07 13.81
N PRO A 252 11.91 -3.59 14.88
CA PRO A 252 11.31 -4.59 15.76
C PRO A 252 10.31 -3.98 16.77
N PHE A 253 10.20 -2.65 16.84
CA PHE A 253 9.39 -1.94 17.84
C PHE A 253 7.89 -1.87 17.50
N ASP A 254 7.27 -3.02 17.25
CA ASP A 254 5.88 -3.14 16.81
C ASP A 254 4.85 -2.51 17.79
N LYS A 255 5.19 -2.39 19.07
CA LYS A 255 4.26 -2.08 20.18
C LYS A 255 4.36 -0.65 20.74
N LEU A 256 5.28 0.19 20.27
CA LEU A 256 5.54 1.50 20.88
C LEU A 256 4.50 2.59 20.51
N LEU A 257 3.66 2.34 19.50
CA LEU A 257 2.72 3.35 18.99
C LEU A 257 1.31 3.08 19.52
N PRO A 258 0.67 4.10 20.16
CA PRO A 258 -0.74 4.05 20.46
C PRO A 258 -1.55 3.82 19.18
N GLN A 259 -2.45 2.84 19.22
CA GLN A 259 -3.31 2.49 18.09
C GLN A 259 -4.80 2.62 18.43
N VAL A 260 -5.13 3.32 19.51
CA VAL A 260 -6.53 3.47 19.96
C VAL A 260 -7.37 4.11 18.87
N GLU A 261 -6.94 5.26 18.35
CA GLU A 261 -7.60 5.98 17.26
C GLU A 261 -7.64 5.14 15.97
N TYR A 262 -6.53 4.48 15.63
CA TYR A 262 -6.46 3.61 14.45
C TYR A 262 -7.51 2.48 14.50
N HIS A 263 -7.67 1.80 15.63
CA HIS A 263 -8.68 0.74 15.77
C HIS A 263 -10.10 1.30 15.92
N ARG A 264 -10.27 2.51 16.48
CA ARG A 264 -11.56 3.20 16.51
C ARG A 264 -12.03 3.49 15.07
N ASP A 265 -11.15 4.05 14.25
CA ASP A 265 -11.52 4.45 12.89
C ASP A 265 -11.74 3.23 11.98
N ILE A 266 -11.01 2.12 12.19
CA ILE A 266 -11.35 0.83 11.57
C ILE A 266 -12.79 0.41 11.93
N LYS A 267 -13.20 0.55 13.20
CA LYS A 267 -14.58 0.23 13.60
C LYS A 267 -15.61 1.16 12.97
N THR A 268 -15.30 2.44 12.77
CA THR A 268 -16.17 3.37 12.02
C THR A 268 -16.34 2.91 10.58
N ILE A 269 -15.25 2.52 9.91
CA ILE A 269 -15.29 1.95 8.56
C ILE A 269 -16.12 0.66 8.52
N GLU A 270 -15.95 -0.23 9.50
CA GLU A 270 -16.76 -1.45 9.63
C GLU A 270 -18.25 -1.12 9.87
N ALA A 271 -18.56 -0.15 10.71
CA ALA A 271 -19.93 0.26 11.00
C ALA A 271 -20.66 0.78 9.74
N PHE A 272 -19.91 1.41 8.82
CA PHE A 272 -20.45 1.85 7.53
C PHE A 272 -20.78 0.69 6.58
N ILE A 273 -19.89 -0.30 6.43
CA ILE A 273 -20.06 -1.39 5.44
C ILE A 273 -20.94 -2.55 5.93
N MET A 274 -20.98 -2.81 7.24
CA MET A 274 -21.65 -3.98 7.80
C MET A 274 -23.17 -4.01 7.54
N PRO A 275 -23.92 -2.89 7.54
CA PRO A 275 -25.33 -2.88 7.15
C PRO A 275 -25.55 -3.43 5.74
N TYR A 276 -24.76 -2.99 4.75
CA TYR A 276 -24.82 -3.49 3.38
C TYR A 276 -24.56 -4.99 3.31
N ILE A 277 -23.52 -5.47 4.00
CA ILE A 277 -23.19 -6.90 4.05
C ILE A 277 -24.36 -7.70 4.62
N LYS A 278 -24.96 -7.24 5.72
CA LYS A 278 -26.11 -7.92 6.34
C LYS A 278 -27.34 -7.94 5.43
N GLN A 279 -27.62 -6.82 4.76
CA GLN A 279 -28.74 -6.72 3.82
C GLN A 279 -28.56 -7.69 2.65
N THR A 280 -27.38 -7.71 2.01
CA THR A 280 -27.12 -8.62 0.90
C THR A 280 -27.14 -10.09 1.33
N LEU A 281 -26.63 -10.42 2.51
CA LEU A 281 -26.68 -11.80 3.03
C LEU A 281 -28.10 -12.24 3.44
N ALA A 282 -29.03 -11.30 3.63
CA ALA A 282 -30.43 -11.63 3.88
C ALA A 282 -31.20 -11.98 2.60
N ILE A 283 -30.65 -11.71 1.41
CA ILE A 283 -31.25 -12.06 0.13
C ILE A 283 -31.17 -13.58 -0.08
N PRO A 284 -32.29 -14.26 -0.38
CA PRO A 284 -32.28 -15.69 -0.67
C PRO A 284 -31.32 -16.05 -1.82
N PRO A 285 -30.57 -17.17 -1.76
CA PRO A 285 -29.62 -17.55 -2.81
C PRO A 285 -30.25 -17.63 -4.21
N GLU A 286 -31.49 -18.11 -4.31
CA GLU A 286 -32.23 -18.20 -5.57
C GLU A 286 -32.53 -16.83 -6.19
N GLU A 287 -32.77 -15.81 -5.38
CA GLU A 287 -32.95 -14.43 -5.85
C GLU A 287 -31.61 -13.80 -6.23
N LEU A 288 -30.57 -14.10 -5.43
CA LEU A 288 -29.23 -13.62 -5.70
C LEU A 288 -28.66 -14.17 -7.01
N GLU A 289 -29.00 -15.41 -7.39
CA GLU A 289 -28.62 -16.02 -8.68
C GLU A 289 -29.36 -15.43 -9.87
N LYS A 290 -30.60 -14.95 -9.68
CA LYS A 290 -31.39 -14.29 -10.73
C LYS A 290 -30.85 -12.93 -11.12
N LEU A 291 -30.19 -12.23 -10.20
CA LEU A 291 -29.49 -10.99 -10.55
C LEU A 291 -28.45 -11.29 -11.64
N THR A 292 -28.35 -10.45 -12.64
CA THR A 292 -27.42 -10.61 -13.75
C THR A 292 -26.45 -9.45 -13.77
N LYS A 293 -25.28 -9.65 -14.38
CA LYS A 293 -24.30 -8.56 -14.54
C LYS A 293 -24.82 -7.38 -15.38
N SER A 294 -25.89 -7.61 -16.14
CA SER A 294 -26.62 -6.60 -16.91
C SER A 294 -27.57 -5.76 -16.06
N ASP A 295 -27.93 -6.23 -14.86
CA ASP A 295 -28.80 -5.47 -13.97
C ASP A 295 -28.01 -4.31 -13.36
N THR A 296 -28.60 -3.11 -13.41
CA THR A 296 -28.02 -1.91 -12.82
C THR A 296 -27.82 -2.03 -11.31
N GLU A 297 -28.59 -2.91 -10.67
CA GLU A 297 -28.53 -3.20 -9.23
C GLU A 297 -27.47 -4.26 -8.88
N PHE A 298 -26.79 -4.88 -9.85
CA PHE A 298 -25.79 -5.91 -9.57
C PHE A 298 -24.44 -5.32 -9.14
N THR A 299 -24.22 -5.34 -7.83
CA THR A 299 -23.02 -4.79 -7.18
C THR A 299 -21.94 -5.83 -6.92
N PHE A 300 -20.73 -5.37 -6.61
CA PHE A 300 -19.62 -6.26 -6.20
C PHE A 300 -19.97 -7.12 -4.98
N LEU A 301 -20.70 -6.53 -4.03
CA LEU A 301 -21.17 -7.22 -2.84
C LEU A 301 -22.11 -8.39 -3.17
N HIS A 302 -23.07 -8.20 -4.08
CA HIS A 302 -23.94 -9.28 -4.56
C HIS A 302 -23.13 -10.43 -5.17
N ASN A 303 -22.10 -10.11 -5.97
CA ASN A 303 -21.22 -11.13 -6.54
C ASN A 303 -20.47 -11.92 -5.46
N LEU A 304 -19.93 -11.27 -4.43
CA LEU A 304 -19.25 -11.97 -3.34
C LEU A 304 -20.19 -12.91 -2.56
N ALA A 305 -21.41 -12.45 -2.28
CA ALA A 305 -22.40 -13.22 -1.53
C ALA A 305 -22.81 -14.53 -2.24
N ARG A 306 -22.68 -14.62 -3.57
CA ARG A 306 -22.92 -15.87 -4.31
C ARG A 306 -21.94 -16.98 -4.00
N PHE A 307 -20.71 -16.61 -3.62
CA PHE A 307 -19.63 -17.57 -3.43
C PHE A 307 -19.31 -17.83 -1.96
N THR A 308 -19.65 -16.89 -1.07
CA THR A 308 -19.40 -17.05 0.36
C THR A 308 -20.48 -16.35 1.18
N GLN A 309 -20.88 -17.01 2.26
CA GLN A 309 -21.81 -16.49 3.27
C GLN A 309 -21.08 -16.05 4.54
N ASP A 310 -19.74 -16.03 4.53
CA ASP A 310 -18.93 -15.54 5.64
C ASP A 310 -18.82 -14.00 5.57
N PRO A 311 -19.49 -13.25 6.48
CA PRO A 311 -19.47 -11.80 6.45
C PRO A 311 -18.07 -11.22 6.64
N LYS A 312 -17.16 -11.94 7.32
CA LYS A 312 -15.78 -11.49 7.50
C LYS A 312 -15.02 -11.57 6.18
N VAL A 313 -15.18 -12.65 5.42
CA VAL A 313 -14.53 -12.78 4.10
C VAL A 313 -15.00 -11.69 3.16
N ILE A 314 -16.32 -11.41 3.14
CA ILE A 314 -16.91 -10.33 2.34
C ILE A 314 -16.34 -8.98 2.77
N ARG A 315 -16.32 -8.70 4.08
CA ARG A 315 -15.76 -7.47 4.65
C ARG A 315 -14.32 -7.24 4.20
N ASP A 316 -13.48 -8.27 4.33
CA ASP A 316 -12.06 -8.19 4.03
C ASP A 316 -11.83 -7.88 2.54
N GLN A 317 -12.57 -8.52 1.63
CA GLN A 317 -12.46 -8.23 0.20
C GLN A 317 -13.03 -6.86 -0.18
N LEU A 318 -14.16 -6.44 0.42
CA LEU A 318 -14.76 -5.13 0.16
C LEU A 318 -13.81 -3.99 0.49
N ILE A 319 -13.22 -3.99 1.68
CA ILE A 319 -12.27 -2.95 2.10
C ILE A 319 -11.02 -2.93 1.23
N ALA A 320 -10.54 -4.10 0.79
CA ALA A 320 -9.42 -4.16 -0.13
C ALA A 320 -9.75 -3.52 -1.50
N VAL A 321 -10.91 -3.84 -2.10
CA VAL A 321 -11.28 -3.25 -3.39
C VAL A 321 -11.61 -1.76 -3.26
N LEU A 322 -12.22 -1.34 -2.16
CA LEU A 322 -12.48 0.07 -1.86
C LEU A 322 -11.18 0.88 -1.83
N LEU A 323 -10.17 0.38 -1.12
CA LEU A 323 -8.84 0.98 -1.10
C LEU A 323 -8.22 1.05 -2.51
N ALA A 324 -8.32 -0.04 -3.27
CA ALA A 324 -7.72 -0.10 -4.60
C ALA A 324 -8.35 0.90 -5.57
N GLY A 325 -9.69 1.01 -5.59
CA GLY A 325 -10.44 1.83 -6.53
C GLY A 325 -10.36 3.33 -6.27
N ARG A 326 -10.25 3.73 -5.00
CA ARG A 326 -10.27 5.14 -4.59
C ARG A 326 -8.93 5.85 -4.85
N ASP A 327 -7.95 5.61 -3.98
CA ASP A 327 -6.75 6.45 -3.87
C ASP A 327 -5.86 6.37 -5.11
N THR A 328 -5.74 5.17 -5.70
CA THR A 328 -4.86 4.99 -6.86
C THR A 328 -5.38 5.73 -8.09
N THR A 329 -6.69 5.73 -8.29
CA THR A 329 -7.37 6.46 -9.37
C THR A 329 -7.29 7.97 -9.12
N ALA A 330 -7.63 8.43 -7.92
CA ALA A 330 -7.57 9.85 -7.58
C ALA A 330 -6.17 10.44 -7.73
N ALA A 331 -5.15 9.74 -7.25
CA ALA A 331 -3.76 10.16 -7.41
C ALA A 331 -3.35 10.22 -8.88
N THR A 332 -3.73 9.22 -9.69
CA THR A 332 -3.42 9.20 -11.13
C THR A 332 -4.08 10.36 -11.88
N LEU A 333 -5.35 10.67 -11.58
CA LEU A 333 -6.06 11.80 -12.17
C LEU A 333 -5.43 13.14 -11.77
N SER A 334 -5.06 13.26 -10.49
CA SER A 334 -4.39 14.46 -9.95
C SER A 334 -3.06 14.72 -10.65
N TRP A 335 -2.20 13.70 -10.77
CA TRP A 335 -0.95 13.81 -11.50
C TRP A 335 -1.14 14.05 -12.99
N THR A 336 -2.18 13.48 -13.59
CA THR A 336 -2.49 13.71 -15.01
C THR A 336 -2.81 15.18 -15.26
N LEU A 337 -3.68 15.80 -14.45
CA LEU A 337 -3.97 17.23 -14.60
C LEU A 337 -2.77 18.11 -14.24
N TYR A 338 -2.00 17.73 -13.22
CA TYR A 338 -0.77 18.45 -12.85
C TYR A 338 0.23 18.50 -14.02
N GLU A 339 0.50 17.36 -14.66
CA GLU A 339 1.39 17.30 -15.82
C GLU A 339 0.80 18.06 -17.01
N LEU A 340 -0.49 17.86 -17.33
CA LEU A 340 -1.15 18.53 -18.46
C LEU A 340 -1.16 20.06 -18.31
N ALA A 341 -1.25 20.60 -17.10
CA ALA A 341 -1.18 22.04 -16.85
C ALA A 341 0.14 22.67 -17.34
N ALA A 342 1.22 21.89 -17.42
CA ALA A 342 2.52 22.34 -17.93
C ALA A 342 2.69 22.18 -19.45
N TYR A 343 1.75 21.52 -20.15
CA TYR A 343 1.85 21.23 -21.59
C TYR A 343 0.56 21.57 -22.36
N PRO A 344 0.27 22.86 -22.60
CA PRO A 344 -0.96 23.29 -23.29
C PRO A 344 -1.16 22.65 -24.68
N ASP A 345 -0.08 22.47 -25.44
CA ASP A 345 -0.10 21.83 -26.76
C ASP A 345 -0.62 20.38 -26.70
N LYS A 346 -0.28 19.65 -25.63
CA LYS A 346 -0.76 18.29 -25.38
C LYS A 346 -2.23 18.30 -24.95
N VAL A 347 -2.66 19.31 -24.19
CA VAL A 347 -4.07 19.49 -23.81
C VAL A 347 -4.93 19.72 -25.05
N ASP A 348 -4.50 20.59 -25.97
CA ASP A 348 -5.23 20.86 -27.21
C ASP A 348 -5.39 19.59 -28.06
N ARG A 349 -4.32 18.81 -28.20
CA ARG A 349 -4.34 17.53 -28.91
C ARG A 349 -5.25 16.50 -28.24
N LEU A 350 -5.19 16.38 -26.91
CA LEU A 350 -6.05 15.47 -26.15
C LEU A 350 -7.52 15.86 -26.30
N ARG A 351 -7.83 17.15 -26.17
CA ARG A 351 -9.17 17.69 -26.35
C ARG A 351 -9.70 17.42 -27.75
N ALA A 352 -8.89 17.60 -28.79
CA ALA A 352 -9.26 17.29 -30.17
C ALA A 352 -9.64 15.81 -30.35
N GLU A 353 -8.84 14.87 -29.81
CA GLU A 353 -9.17 13.43 -29.87
C GLU A 353 -10.49 13.11 -29.14
N VAL A 354 -10.71 13.70 -27.96
CA VAL A 354 -11.95 13.50 -27.18
C VAL A 354 -13.16 14.02 -27.97
N LEU A 355 -13.08 15.23 -28.54
CA LEU A 355 -14.16 15.83 -29.32
C LEU A 355 -14.44 15.06 -30.62
N GLU A 356 -13.41 14.52 -31.27
CA GLU A 356 -13.57 13.68 -32.46
C GLU A 356 -14.29 12.36 -32.13
N CYS A 357 -13.97 11.73 -31.00
CA CYS A 357 -14.51 10.43 -30.63
C CYS A 357 -15.91 10.50 -30.00
N VAL A 358 -16.22 11.55 -29.22
CA VAL A 358 -17.42 11.63 -28.38
C VAL A 358 -18.30 12.84 -28.71
N GLY A 359 -17.76 13.84 -29.41
CA GLY A 359 -18.46 15.11 -29.64
C GLY A 359 -18.49 16.01 -28.40
N GLU A 360 -19.16 17.15 -28.51
CA GLU A 360 -19.22 18.15 -27.42
C GLU A 360 -20.12 17.74 -26.25
N HIS A 361 -21.12 16.89 -26.51
CA HIS A 361 -22.17 16.52 -25.55
C HIS A 361 -22.40 15.01 -25.45
N GLY A 362 -21.57 14.19 -26.12
CA GLY A 362 -21.72 12.74 -26.05
C GLY A 362 -21.21 12.17 -24.72
N THR A 363 -21.72 11.00 -24.36
CA THR A 363 -21.19 10.19 -23.25
C THR A 363 -20.31 9.09 -23.84
N PRO A 364 -19.10 8.85 -23.29
CA PRO A 364 -18.22 7.81 -23.80
C PRO A 364 -18.81 6.40 -23.60
N THR A 365 -18.64 5.55 -24.61
CA THR A 365 -18.88 4.10 -24.54
C THR A 365 -17.56 3.33 -24.43
N TYR A 366 -17.60 2.05 -24.03
CA TYR A 366 -16.41 1.19 -24.02
C TYR A 366 -15.68 1.15 -25.36
N GLU A 367 -16.41 1.20 -26.47
CA GLU A 367 -15.83 1.21 -27.81
C GLU A 367 -15.09 2.53 -28.09
N THR A 368 -15.72 3.68 -27.80
CA THR A 368 -15.08 4.99 -27.97
C THR A 368 -13.82 5.13 -27.11
N LEU A 369 -13.86 4.68 -25.85
CA LEU A 369 -12.70 4.71 -24.94
C LEU A 369 -11.55 3.84 -25.44
N LYS A 370 -11.85 2.68 -26.05
CA LYS A 370 -10.83 1.81 -26.67
C LYS A 370 -10.13 2.49 -27.86
N ASN A 371 -10.81 3.43 -28.53
CA ASN A 371 -10.30 4.12 -29.70
C ASN A 371 -9.50 5.41 -29.40
N MET A 372 -9.63 5.98 -28.19
CA MET A 372 -8.87 7.16 -27.75
C MET A 372 -7.42 6.80 -27.39
N LYS A 373 -6.55 6.73 -28.40
CA LYS A 373 -5.16 6.29 -28.25
C LYS A 373 -4.32 7.31 -27.48
N TYR A 374 -4.51 8.60 -27.75
CA TYR A 374 -3.76 9.68 -27.12
C TYR A 374 -4.14 9.86 -25.65
N LEU A 375 -5.42 9.72 -25.29
CA LEU A 375 -5.86 9.61 -23.89
C LEU A 375 -5.13 8.47 -23.17
N ARG A 376 -5.09 7.29 -23.78
CA ARG A 376 -4.37 6.14 -23.21
C ARG A 376 -2.88 6.42 -23.03
N TYR A 377 -2.22 7.04 -24.01
CA TYR A 377 -0.81 7.40 -23.90
C TYR A 377 -0.56 8.45 -22.82
N THR A 378 -1.46 9.42 -22.68
CA THR A 378 -1.41 10.43 -21.61
C THR A 378 -1.43 9.75 -20.25
N LEU A 379 -2.40 8.85 -20.01
CA LEU A 379 -2.50 8.11 -18.75
C LEU A 379 -1.29 7.18 -18.51
N GLN A 380 -0.79 6.51 -19.54
CA GLN A 380 0.40 5.65 -19.45
C GLN A 380 1.66 6.45 -19.11
N GLU A 381 1.82 7.64 -19.69
CA GLU A 381 2.96 8.51 -19.40
C GLU A 381 2.86 9.10 -17.99
N THR A 382 1.67 9.49 -17.54
CA THR A 382 1.45 9.86 -16.13
C THR A 382 1.86 8.72 -15.21
N LEU A 383 1.42 7.48 -15.45
CA LEU A 383 1.77 6.33 -14.60
C LEU A 383 3.26 5.96 -14.67
N ARG A 384 3.95 6.27 -15.79
CA ARG A 384 5.39 6.08 -15.92
C ARG A 384 6.17 7.06 -15.04
N LEU A 385 5.72 8.32 -14.97
CA LEU A 385 6.32 9.38 -14.17
C LEU A 385 5.92 9.27 -12.68
N HIS A 386 4.64 9.04 -12.43
CA HIS A 386 3.97 9.08 -11.13
C HIS A 386 3.19 7.79 -10.88
N PRO A 387 3.86 6.64 -10.68
CA PRO A 387 3.17 5.40 -10.38
C PRO A 387 2.44 5.51 -9.04
N ALA A 388 1.11 5.30 -9.04
CA ALA A 388 0.29 5.40 -7.83
C ALA A 388 0.75 4.48 -6.68
N VAL A 389 1.36 3.34 -7.02
CA VAL A 389 1.99 2.43 -6.05
C VAL A 389 3.44 2.17 -6.49
N PRO A 390 4.42 2.98 -6.02
CA PRO A 390 5.80 2.94 -6.53
C PRO A 390 6.63 1.77 -5.99
N LEU A 391 6.16 1.07 -4.94
CA LEU A 391 6.91 0.00 -4.27
C LEU A 391 6.12 -1.31 -4.25
N ASN A 392 6.78 -2.40 -4.63
CA ASN A 392 6.24 -3.75 -4.45
C ASN A 392 7.10 -4.54 -3.46
N VAL A 393 6.44 -5.18 -2.49
CA VAL A 393 7.07 -5.95 -1.42
C VAL A 393 6.72 -7.41 -1.61
N CYS A 394 7.75 -8.25 -1.59
CA CYS A 394 7.63 -9.69 -1.65
C CYS A 394 8.64 -10.37 -0.71
N LYS A 395 8.28 -11.56 -0.26
CA LYS A 395 9.09 -12.49 0.50
C LYS A 395 9.12 -13.82 -0.24
N ARG A 396 10.31 -14.37 -0.46
CA ARG A 396 10.45 -15.74 -0.95
C ARG A 396 9.85 -16.69 0.09
N ARG A 397 8.92 -17.53 -0.34
CA ARG A 397 8.34 -18.60 0.47
C ARG A 397 9.40 -19.69 0.64
N PRO A 398 9.50 -20.31 1.83
CA PRO A 398 10.27 -21.54 1.97
C PRO A 398 9.77 -22.53 0.92
N SER A 399 10.67 -23.12 0.13
CA SER A 399 10.26 -24.20 -0.76
C SER A 399 9.69 -25.32 0.11
N LEU A 400 8.46 -25.76 -0.20
CA LEU A 400 7.93 -27.02 0.34
C LEU A 400 8.72 -28.26 -0.15
N MET A 401 9.78 -28.02 -0.93
CA MET A 401 10.74 -29.00 -1.43
C MET A 401 12.11 -28.69 -0.81
N ALA A 402 12.31 -29.17 0.41
CA ALA A 402 13.60 -29.42 1.05
C ALA A 402 13.30 -30.17 2.36
N GLY A 403 12.85 -31.42 2.22
CA GLY A 403 12.40 -32.29 3.30
C GLY A 403 11.43 -33.31 2.74
#